data_AF-A0A349SRX3-F1
#
_entry.id   AF-A0A349SRX3-F1
#
_cell.length_a   1.000
_cell.length_b   1.000
_cell.length_c   1.000
_cell.angle_alpha   90.00
_cell.angle_beta   90.00
_cell.angle_gamma   90.00
#
_symmetry.space_group_name_H-M   'P 1'
#
loop_
_entity.id
_entity.type
_entity.pdbx_description
1 polymer ?
#
loop_
_entity_poly.entity_id
_entity_poly.type
_entity_poly.pdbx_seq_one_letter_code
_entity_poly.pdbx_strand_id
1 'polypeptide(L)'
;MNPPRADQIVKQTFQLSESVENISDWLASNTGLAKGRIKLAMANGAVQCKKPQAKWQRLRRATARLPKGSTIQLFYNPVLLATKPSSPELLE
;
A
#
# COMPACT_ATOMS: atom_id res chain seq x y z
N MET A 1 25.88 2.19 7.87
CA MET A 1 24.46 2.62 7.78
C MET A 1 24.04 2.40 6.33
N ASN A 2 23.34 1.30 6.01
CA ASN A 2 22.91 1.06 4.63
C ASN A 2 21.72 1.99 4.32
N PRO A 3 21.78 2.83 3.28
CA PRO A 3 20.61 3.58 2.86
C PRO A 3 19.51 2.59 2.43
N PRO A 4 18.23 2.82 2.80
CA PRO A 4 17.15 1.96 2.35
C PRO A 4 17.03 2.11 0.83
N ARG A 5 17.41 1.07 0.08
CA ARG A 5 17.37 1.00 -1.39
C ARG A 5 16.03 1.53 -1.89
N ALA A 6 16.04 2.77 -2.40
CA ALA A 6 14.84 3.51 -2.75
C ALA A 6 14.09 2.89 -3.94
N ASP A 7 14.73 1.98 -4.67
CA ASP A 7 14.27 1.41 -5.94
C ASP A 7 13.64 0.01 -5.83
N GLN A 8 13.36 -0.46 -4.61
CA GLN A 8 12.80 -1.80 -4.45
C GLN A 8 11.34 -1.86 -4.92
N ILE A 9 11.10 -2.59 -6.02
CA ILE A 9 9.76 -2.98 -6.43
C ILE A 9 9.30 -4.11 -5.50
N VAL A 10 8.16 -3.92 -4.83
CA VAL A 10 7.57 -4.89 -3.90
C VAL A 10 6.20 -5.30 -4.41
N LYS A 11 6.03 -6.60 -4.68
CA LYS A 11 4.73 -7.23 -4.90
C LYS A 11 4.56 -8.32 -3.87
N GLN A 12 3.78 -8.06 -2.83
CA GLN A 12 3.59 -8.97 -1.71
C GLN A 12 2.11 -9.14 -1.38
N THR A 13 1.76 -10.37 -0.98
CA THR A 13 0.43 -10.70 -0.47
C THR A 13 0.56 -11.15 0.98
N PHE A 14 -0.26 -10.59 1.86
CA PHE A 14 -0.30 -10.93 3.28
C PHE A 14 -1.66 -11.50 3.63
N GLN A 15 -1.68 -12.52 4.48
CA GLN A 15 -2.88 -13.03 5.11
C GLN A 15 -2.83 -12.70 6.59
N LEU A 16 -3.84 -11.99 7.09
CA LEU A 16 -3.87 -11.56 8.48
C LEU A 16 -4.35 -12.71 9.38
N SER A 17 -3.47 -13.17 10.27
CA SER A 17 -3.80 -14.16 11.30
C SER A 17 -4.57 -13.56 12.49
N GLU A 18 -4.52 -12.24 12.65
CA GLU A 18 -5.16 -11.47 13.71
C GLU A 18 -5.78 -10.17 13.18
N SER A 19 -6.59 -9.49 13.99
CA SER A 19 -7.14 -8.18 13.64
C SER A 19 -6.07 -7.10 13.77
N VAL A 20 -5.98 -6.22 12.77
CA VAL A 20 -5.02 -5.12 12.73
C VAL A 20 -5.75 -3.78 12.78
N GLU A 21 -5.42 -2.97 13.78
CA GLU A 21 -6.08 -1.68 14.03
C GLU A 21 -5.45 -0.52 13.23
N ASN A 22 -4.16 -0.63 12.91
CA ASN A 22 -3.44 0.39 12.16
C ASN A 22 -2.62 -0.27 11.05
N ILE A 23 -3.21 -0.31 9.86
CA ILE A 23 -2.59 -1.01 8.74
C ILE A 23 -1.30 -0.35 8.24
N SER A 24 -1.17 0.97 8.36
CA SER A 24 0.04 1.67 7.91
C SER A 24 1.26 1.30 8.73
N ASP A 25 1.10 1.11 10.04
CA ASP A 25 2.16 0.65 10.93
C ASP A 25 2.48 -0.83 10.70
N TRP A 26 1.44 -1.66 10.59
CA TRP A 26 1.61 -3.09 10.35
C TRP A 26 2.36 -3.36 9.03
N LEU A 27 2.00 -2.68 7.93
CA LEU A 27 2.67 -2.84 6.65
C LEU A 27 4.12 -2.33 6.68
N ALA A 28 4.40 -1.23 7.38
CA ALA A 28 5.77 -0.73 7.51
C ALA A 28 6.69 -1.75 8.19
N SER A 29 6.22 -2.36 9.28
CA SER A 29 6.94 -3.41 10.01
C SER A 29 7.15 -4.68 9.18
N ASN A 30 6.16 -5.09 8.37
CA ASN A 30 6.23 -6.33 7.59
C ASN A 30 6.99 -6.19 6.26
N THR A 31 7.06 -4.97 5.70
CA THR A 31 7.69 -4.73 4.39
C THR A 31 9.09 -4.12 4.50
N GLY A 32 9.45 -3.54 5.65
CA GLY A 32 10.66 -2.74 5.83
C GLY A 32 10.61 -1.38 5.14
N LEU A 33 9.48 -1.00 4.52
CA LEU A 33 9.29 0.32 3.93
C LEU A 33 8.98 1.35 5.02
N ALA A 34 9.52 2.57 4.86
CA ALA A 34 9.18 3.69 5.72
C ALA A 34 7.66 3.97 5.70
N LYS A 35 7.08 4.30 6.86
CA LYS A 35 5.64 4.57 7.02
C LYS A 35 5.09 5.60 6.03
N GLY A 36 5.88 6.63 5.69
CA GLY A 36 5.51 7.63 4.67
C GLY A 36 5.31 7.02 3.28
N ARG A 37 6.16 6.07 2.88
CA ARG A 37 6.04 5.35 1.59
C ARG A 37 4.81 4.46 1.55
N ILE A 38 4.48 3.79 2.66
CA ILE A 38 3.24 3.03 2.80
C ILE A 38 2.03 3.94 2.63
N LYS A 39 1.99 5.08 3.34
CA LYS A 39 0.88 6.03 3.22
C LYS A 39 0.71 6.55 1.78
N LEU A 40 1.80 6.87 1.10
CA LEU A 40 1.77 7.27 -0.31
C LEU A 40 1.24 6.15 -1.21
N ALA A 41 1.73 4.92 -1.02
CA ALA A 41 1.24 3.76 -1.77
C ALA A 41 -0.26 3.53 -1.56
N MET A 42 -0.74 3.64 -0.32
CA MET A 42 -2.16 3.55 0.02
C MET A 42 -2.96 4.66 -0.68
N ALA A 43 -2.51 5.92 -0.60
CA ALA A 43 -3.17 7.05 -1.25
C ALA A 43 -3.28 6.86 -2.77
N ASN A 44 -2.22 6.35 -3.40
CA ASN A 44 -2.17 6.05 -4.83
C ASN A 44 -2.92 4.75 -5.22
N GLY A 45 -3.46 4.01 -4.26
CA GLY A 45 -4.24 2.79 -4.51
C GLY A 45 -3.41 1.53 -4.79
N ALA A 46 -2.11 1.58 -4.52
CA ALA A 46 -1.20 0.43 -4.63
C ALA A 46 -1.39 -0.62 -3.51
N VAL A 47 -2.25 -0.34 -2.54
CA VAL A 47 -2.64 -1.29 -1.49
C VAL A 47 -4.11 -1.66 -1.66
N GLN A 48 -4.37 -2.97 -1.65
CA GLN A 48 -5.71 -3.53 -1.77
C GLN A 48 -5.94 -4.54 -0.65
N CYS A 49 -7.19 -4.70 -0.22
CA CYS A 49 -7.56 -5.72 0.75
C CYS A 49 -8.81 -6.47 0.35
N LYS A 50 -8.92 -7.69 0.86
CA LYS A 50 -10.12 -8.52 0.80
C LYS A 50 -10.43 -9.00 2.21
N LYS A 51 -11.49 -8.45 2.80
CA LYS A 51 -12.01 -8.95 4.09
C LYS A 51 -12.64 -10.34 3.88
N PRO A 52 -12.81 -11.16 4.94
CA PRO A 52 -13.57 -12.40 4.85
C PRO A 52 -14.93 -12.16 4.18
N GLN A 53 -15.28 -13.00 3.21
CA GLN A 53 -16.55 -12.93 2.46
C GLN A 53 -16.80 -11.62 1.67
N ALA A 54 -15.81 -10.73 1.57
CA ALA A 54 -15.92 -9.50 0.79
C ALA A 54 -15.18 -9.60 -0.56
N LYS A 55 -15.49 -8.66 -1.46
CA LYS A 55 -14.71 -8.45 -2.70
C LYS A 55 -13.43 -7.67 -2.40
N TRP A 56 -12.48 -7.72 -3.33
CA TRP A 56 -11.28 -6.88 -3.30
C TRP A 56 -11.66 -5.40 -3.35
N GLN A 57 -11.00 -4.59 -2.53
CA GLN A 57 -11.18 -3.14 -2.48
C GLN A 57 -9.85 -2.43 -2.25
N ARG A 58 -9.71 -1.19 -2.74
CA ARG A 58 -8.52 -0.37 -2.49
C ARG A 58 -8.49 0.10 -1.04
N LEU A 59 -7.36 -0.06 -0.39
CA LEU A 59 -7.15 0.34 1.00
C LEU A 59 -6.40 1.67 1.05
N ARG A 60 -7.15 2.77 0.98
CA ARG A 60 -6.57 4.12 0.92
C ARG A 60 -6.39 4.80 2.28
N ARG A 61 -7.21 4.43 3.28
CA ARG A 61 -7.16 5.04 4.62
C ARG A 61 -6.05 4.39 5.45
N ALA A 62 -5.02 5.16 5.80
CA ALA A 62 -3.88 4.70 6.60
C ALA A 62 -4.27 4.14 7.98
N THR A 63 -5.33 4.68 8.57
CA THR A 63 -5.93 4.26 9.86
C THR A 63 -7.01 3.19 9.71
N ALA A 64 -7.08 2.53 8.54
CA ALA A 64 -8.05 1.47 8.34
C ALA A 64 -7.74 0.27 9.24
N ARG A 65 -8.81 -0.28 9.81
CA ARG A 65 -8.83 -1.49 10.62
C ARG A 65 -9.23 -2.67 9.74
N LEU A 66 -8.50 -3.78 9.83
CA LEU A 66 -8.83 -5.02 9.12
C LEU A 66 -9.03 -6.17 10.11
N PRO A 67 -10.13 -6.93 9.96
CA PRO A 67 -10.34 -8.11 10.81
C PRO A 67 -9.37 -9.23 10.44
N LYS A 68 -9.21 -10.18 11.38
CA LYS A 68 -8.55 -11.46 11.14
C LYS A 68 -9.11 -12.14 9.89
N GLY A 69 -8.24 -12.85 9.17
CA GLY A 69 -8.58 -13.56 7.93
C GLY A 69 -8.67 -12.67 6.69
N SER A 70 -8.39 -11.37 6.83
CA SER A 70 -8.29 -10.47 5.67
C SER A 70 -7.01 -10.74 4.88
N THR A 71 -7.09 -10.64 3.56
CA THR A 71 -5.92 -10.65 2.68
C THR A 71 -5.57 -9.23 2.27
N ILE A 72 -4.29 -8.90 2.21
CA ILE A 72 -3.76 -7.61 1.75
C ILE A 72 -2.83 -7.87 0.57
N GLN A 73 -2.90 -7.04 -0.46
CA GLN A 73 -1.93 -7.00 -1.54
C GLN A 73 -1.29 -5.62 -1.61
N LEU A 74 0.04 -5.62 -1.66
CA LEU A 74 0.87 -4.43 -1.86
C LEU A 74 1.58 -4.53 -3.20
N PHE A 75 1.42 -3.50 -4.03
CA PHE A 75 2.09 -3.32 -5.30
C PHE A 75 2.90 -2.01 -5.27
N TYR A 76 4.03 -2.02 -4.58
CA TYR A 76 4.89 -0.85 -4.47
C TYR A 76 5.89 -0.82 -5.62
N ASN A 77 5.84 0.23 -6.44
CA ASN A 77 6.93 0.60 -7.33
C ASN A 77 7.20 2.10 -7.12
N PRO A 78 8.36 2.48 -6.56
CA PRO A 78 8.66 3.87 -6.19
C PRO A 78 8.67 4.79 -7.41
N VAL A 79 9.15 4.31 -8.55
CA VAL A 79 9.19 5.08 -9.81
C VAL A 79 7.78 5.34 -10.32
N LEU A 80 6.95 4.30 -10.44
CA LEU A 80 5.56 4.44 -10.90
C LEU A 80 4.70 5.27 -9.94
N LEU A 81 4.93 5.15 -8.63
CA LEU A 81 4.18 5.91 -7.62
C LEU A 81 4.58 7.40 -7.59
N ALA A 82 5.79 7.74 -8.03
CA ALA A 82 6.26 9.11 -8.15
C ALA A 82 5.93 9.75 -9.50
N THR A 83 5.53 8.96 -10.50
CA THR A 83 5.16 9.45 -11.83
C THR A 83 3.98 10.40 -11.73
N LYS A 84 4.19 11.65 -12.13
CA LYS A 84 3.11 12.62 -12.32
C LYS A 84 2.71 12.60 -13.80
N PRO A 85 1.41 12.59 -14.13
CA PRO A 85 0.99 12.78 -15.52
C PRO A 85 1.44 14.15 -16.01
N SER A 86 1.65 14.28 -17.32
CA SER A 86 1.86 15.59 -17.96
C SER A 86 0.67 16.50 -17.68
N SER A 87 0.92 17.81 -17.62
CA SER A 87 -0.15 18.80 -17.53
C SER A 87 -1.13 18.61 -18.68
N PRO A 88 -2.45 18.70 -18.43
CA PRO A 88 -3.44 18.64 -19.49
C PRO A 88 -3.24 19.81 -20.45
N GLU A 89 -3.42 19.55 -21.74
CA GLU A 89 -3.43 20.56 -22.79
C GLU A 89 -4.85 20.73 -23.30
N LEU A 90 -5.28 21.99 -23.47
CA LEU A 90 -6.57 22.29 -24.10
C LEU A 90 -6.43 22.00 -25.59
N LEU A 91 -7.27 21.12 -26.11
CA LEU A 91 -7.39 20.87 -27.54
C LEU A 91 -8.45 21.82 -28.10
N GLU A 92 -8.13 22.50 -29.19
CA GLU A 92 -9.05 23.35 -29.97
C GLU A 92 -10.10 22.52 -30.74
#